data_AF-A0A6B2GB30-F1
#
_entry.id   AF-A0A6B2GB30-F1
#
_cell.length_a   1.000
_cell.length_b   1.000
_cell.length_c   1.000
_cell.angle_alpha   90.00
_cell.angle_beta   90.00
_cell.angle_gamma   90.00
#
_symmetry.space_group_name_H-M   'P 1'
#
loop_
_entity.id
_entity.type
_entity.pdbx_description
1 polymer ?
#
loop_
_entity_poly.entity_id
_entity_poly.type
_entity_poly.pdbx_seq_one_letter_code
_entity_poly.pdbx_strand_id
1 'polypeptide(L)'
;MKTFALFLGTCLSLLLVGYQPELTNQSKKNQWQSLFNGKDLNNWVVKIKGYEAGVNAHNTFRAENGVLKVSYSAYDSFNNQFGHIFYKKPFKSYLLRLDYRFVGAQAIGGQS
;
A
#
# COMPACT_ATOMS: atom_id res chain seq x y z
N MET A 1 -68.13 53.90 -4.62
CA MET A 1 -67.75 54.05 -3.20
C MET A 1 -66.71 52.99 -2.88
N LYS A 2 -65.51 53.43 -2.46
CA LYS A 2 -64.55 52.74 -1.58
C LYS A 2 -64.00 51.38 -2.07
N THR A 3 -62.71 51.12 -2.24
CA THR A 3 -61.49 51.87 -1.91
C THR A 3 -60.33 51.15 -2.61
N PHE A 4 -59.44 51.95 -3.16
CA PHE A 4 -58.09 51.60 -3.63
C PHE A 4 -57.24 51.19 -2.42
N ALA A 5 -56.49 50.08 -2.51
CA ALA A 5 -55.40 49.79 -1.58
C ALA A 5 -54.20 49.30 -2.39
N LEU A 6 -53.32 50.27 -2.67
CA LEU A 6 -52.04 50.12 -3.34
C LEU A 6 -51.02 49.78 -2.25
N PHE A 7 -50.51 48.55 -2.23
CA PHE A 7 -49.33 48.21 -1.44
C PHE A 7 -48.13 48.09 -2.37
N LEU A 8 -47.40 49.20 -2.48
CA LEU A 8 -45.99 49.20 -2.86
C LEU A 8 -45.22 48.54 -1.71
N GLY A 9 -44.89 47.27 -1.88
CA GLY A 9 -44.02 46.52 -0.99
C GLY A 9 -42.84 45.97 -1.77
N THR A 10 -41.83 46.82 -1.99
CA THR A 10 -40.53 46.43 -2.52
C THR A 10 -39.90 45.35 -1.64
N CYS A 11 -39.76 44.14 -2.17
CA CYS A 11 -38.70 43.25 -1.76
C CYS A 11 -38.25 42.44 -2.97
N LEU A 12 -37.53 43.13 -3.88
CA LEU A 12 -36.67 42.48 -4.85
C LEU A 12 -35.53 41.83 -4.04
N SER A 13 -35.84 40.69 -3.43
CA SER A 13 -34.83 39.78 -2.91
C SER A 13 -34.10 39.25 -4.13
N LEU A 14 -32.95 39.86 -4.44
CA LEU A 14 -31.91 39.21 -5.21
C LEU A 14 -31.57 37.92 -4.45
N LEU A 15 -32.23 36.83 -4.82
CA LEU A 15 -31.71 35.49 -4.61
C LEU A 15 -30.48 35.40 -5.51
N LEU A 16 -29.37 35.93 -5.00
CA LEU A 16 -28.04 35.44 -5.31
C LEU A 16 -28.05 33.97 -4.88
N VAL A 17 -28.58 33.12 -5.75
CA VAL A 17 -28.29 31.69 -5.74
C VAL A 17 -26.80 31.64 -6.04
N GLY A 18 -26.00 31.73 -4.97
CA GLY A 18 -24.57 31.58 -5.04
C GLY A 18 -24.33 30.26 -5.73
N TYR A 19 -23.73 30.32 -6.91
CA TYR A 19 -23.21 29.15 -7.59
C TYR A 19 -22.12 28.62 -6.66
N GLN A 20 -22.46 27.71 -5.77
CA GLN A 20 -21.48 26.92 -5.05
C GLN A 20 -20.95 25.96 -6.11
N PRO A 21 -19.71 26.11 -6.61
CA PRO A 21 -19.11 25.00 -7.31
C PRO A 21 -19.20 23.82 -6.34
N GLU A 22 -19.87 22.75 -6.74
CA GLU A 22 -19.66 21.47 -6.11
C GLU A 22 -18.16 21.21 -6.27
N LEU A 23 -17.40 21.51 -5.21
CA LEU A 23 -16.11 20.90 -5.01
C LEU A 23 -16.45 19.42 -4.94
N THR A 24 -16.38 18.75 -6.09
CA THR A 24 -16.36 17.31 -6.15
C THR A 24 -15.15 16.95 -5.32
N ASN A 25 -15.41 16.66 -4.06
CA ASN A 25 -14.48 16.03 -3.16
C ASN A 25 -14.38 14.63 -3.77
N GLN A 26 -13.57 14.52 -4.84
CA GLN A 26 -12.95 13.26 -5.19
C GLN A 26 -12.18 12.92 -3.94
N SER A 27 -12.85 12.22 -3.03
CA SER A 27 -12.21 11.47 -1.98
C SER A 27 -11.06 10.79 -2.70
N LYS A 28 -9.82 11.16 -2.35
CA LYS A 28 -8.65 10.61 -3.00
C LYS A 28 -8.81 9.10 -2.83
N LYS A 29 -9.31 8.43 -3.88
CA LYS A 29 -9.46 6.98 -3.91
C LYS A 29 -8.12 6.47 -3.45
N ASN A 30 -8.14 5.69 -2.37
CA ASN A 30 -6.96 5.27 -1.64
C ASN A 30 -5.89 4.81 -2.64
N GLN A 31 -4.87 5.64 -2.90
CA GLN A 31 -3.92 5.41 -4.01
C GLN A 31 -2.91 4.29 -3.68
N TRP A 32 -3.07 3.65 -2.53
CA TRP A 32 -2.25 2.54 -2.09
C TRP A 32 -2.67 1.25 -2.79
N GLN A 33 -1.74 0.68 -3.55
CA GLN A 33 -1.84 -0.67 -4.10
C GLN A 33 -1.20 -1.66 -3.12
N SER A 34 -1.93 -2.69 -2.70
CA SER A 34 -1.31 -3.79 -1.96
C SER A 34 -0.43 -4.63 -2.89
N LEU A 35 0.84 -4.84 -2.51
CA LEU A 35 1.76 -5.71 -3.25
C LEU A 35 1.68 -7.16 -2.78
N PHE A 36 1.41 -7.38 -1.49
CA PHE A 36 1.24 -8.72 -0.93
C PHE A 36 -0.25 -9.07 -0.83
N ASN A 37 -0.61 -10.26 -1.30
CA ASN A 37 -1.98 -10.74 -1.34
C ASN A 37 -2.39 -11.51 -0.06
N GLY A 38 -1.47 -11.65 0.91
CA GLY A 38 -1.71 -12.37 2.16
C GLY A 38 -1.62 -13.90 2.05
N LYS A 39 -1.37 -14.45 0.86
CA LYS A 39 -1.59 -15.88 0.58
C LYS A 39 -0.40 -16.57 -0.07
N ASP A 40 0.25 -15.92 -1.03
CA ASP A 40 1.30 -16.53 -1.83
C ASP A 40 2.35 -15.52 -2.29
N LEU A 41 3.40 -16.05 -2.93
CA LEU A 41 4.50 -15.28 -3.50
C LEU A 41 4.48 -15.30 -5.04
N ASN A 42 3.32 -15.55 -5.67
CA ASN A 42 3.23 -15.73 -7.12
C ASN A 42 3.63 -14.48 -7.92
N ASN A 43 3.46 -13.29 -7.33
CA ASN A 43 3.87 -12.02 -7.92
C ASN A 43 5.29 -11.59 -7.55
N TRP A 44 6.07 -12.50 -6.98
CA TRP A 44 7.41 -12.24 -6.49
C TRP A 44 8.44 -13.17 -7.13
N VAL A 45 9.70 -12.73 -7.15
CA VAL A 45 10.85 -13.50 -7.62
C VAL A 45 11.89 -13.50 -6.51
N VAL A 46 12.32 -14.68 -6.08
CA VAL A 46 13.36 -14.84 -5.06
C VAL A 46 14.73 -14.91 -5.70
N LYS A 47 15.75 -14.35 -5.04
CA LYS A 47 17.15 -14.55 -5.36
C LYS A 47 17.95 -14.77 -4.09
N ILE A 48 18.44 -15.99 -3.89
CA ILE A 48 19.43 -16.30 -2.85
C ILE A 48 20.81 -16.30 -3.50
N LYS A 49 21.83 -15.71 -2.85
CA LYS A 49 23.22 -15.82 -3.32
C LYS A 49 23.64 -17.30 -3.38
N GLY A 50 24.28 -17.71 -4.47
CA GLY A 50 24.68 -19.10 -4.70
C GLY A 50 23.64 -19.98 -5.41
N TYR A 51 22.41 -19.50 -5.59
CA TYR A 51 21.33 -20.21 -6.29
C TYR A 51 20.85 -19.43 -7.52
N GLU A 52 20.18 -20.09 -8.46
CA GLU A 52 19.59 -19.42 -9.62
C GLU A 52 18.49 -18.42 -9.22
N ALA A 53 18.20 -17.46 -10.10
CA ALA A 53 17.07 -16.55 -9.89
C ALA A 53 15.74 -17.32 -9.98
N GLY A 54 14.80 -17.00 -9.08
CA GLY A 54 13.55 -17.74 -8.93
C GLY A 54 13.62 -18.91 -7.95
N VAL A 55 14.82 -19.37 -7.57
CA VAL A 55 14.98 -20.48 -6.62
C VAL A 55 14.94 -19.96 -5.18
N ASN A 56 13.90 -20.36 -4.45
CA ASN A 56 13.76 -20.11 -3.01
C ASN A 56 14.45 -21.20 -2.20
N ALA A 57 15.79 -21.22 -2.25
CA ALA A 57 16.59 -22.19 -1.51
C ALA A 57 16.25 -22.19 -0.02
N HIS A 58 16.25 -23.38 0.61
CA HIS A 58 15.95 -23.58 2.03
C HIS A 58 14.60 -23.04 2.50
N ASN A 59 13.69 -22.77 1.54
CA ASN A 59 12.39 -22.17 1.79
C ASN A 59 12.48 -20.83 2.54
N THR A 60 13.49 -20.00 2.23
CA THR A 60 13.79 -18.75 2.97
C THR A 60 12.61 -17.79 3.05
N PHE A 61 11.92 -17.58 1.93
CA PHE A 61 10.73 -16.74 1.83
C PHE A 61 9.46 -17.60 1.84
N ARG A 62 8.51 -17.27 2.71
CA ARG A 62 7.23 -17.99 2.85
C ARG A 62 6.07 -17.01 2.91
N ALA A 63 4.94 -17.38 2.34
CA ALA A 63 3.67 -16.73 2.61
C ALA A 63 2.85 -17.66 3.52
N GLU A 64 2.69 -17.28 4.78
CA GLU A 64 1.99 -18.09 5.77
C GLU A 64 1.34 -17.18 6.82
N ASN A 65 0.15 -17.56 7.30
CA ASN A 65 -0.60 -16.79 8.31
C ASN A 65 -0.79 -15.31 7.96
N GLY A 66 -1.01 -14.99 6.68
CA GLY A 66 -1.24 -13.62 6.24
C GLY A 66 0.01 -12.73 6.19
N VAL A 67 1.22 -13.30 6.34
CA VAL A 67 2.48 -12.53 6.31
C VAL A 67 3.49 -13.11 5.32
N LEU A 68 4.32 -12.24 4.76
CA LEU A 68 5.55 -12.62 4.06
C LEU A 68 6.64 -12.80 5.12
N LYS A 69 7.01 -14.05 5.38
CA LYS A 69 8.04 -14.42 6.35
C LYS A 69 9.38 -14.64 5.66
N VAL A 70 10.44 -14.10 6.24
CA VAL A 70 11.82 -14.38 5.89
C VAL A 70 12.44 -15.13 7.07
N SER A 71 13.02 -16.30 6.84
CA SER A 71 13.74 -17.01 7.90
C SER A 71 14.89 -17.86 7.37
N TYR A 72 16.00 -17.78 8.10
CA TYR A 72 17.23 -18.53 7.90
C TYR A 72 17.33 -19.76 8.83
N SER A 73 16.23 -20.20 9.45
CA SER A 73 16.23 -21.31 10.41
C SER A 73 16.62 -22.67 9.81
N ALA A 74 16.58 -22.81 8.49
CA ALA A 74 16.98 -24.02 7.77
C ALA A 74 18.45 -23.98 7.29
N TYR A 75 19.23 -23.01 7.75
CA TYR A 75 20.64 -22.83 7.41
C TYR A 75 21.51 -23.14 8.62
N ASP A 76 22.63 -23.84 8.41
CA ASP A 76 23.63 -24.06 9.46
C ASP A 76 24.28 -22.74 9.90
N SER A 77 24.55 -21.85 8.93
CA SER A 77 25.04 -20.50 9.14
C SER A 77 24.67 -19.59 7.96
N PHE A 78 24.76 -18.28 8.15
CA PHE A 78 24.40 -17.31 7.12
C PHE A 78 25.26 -17.45 5.86
N ASN A 79 26.58 -17.63 5.99
CA ASN A 79 27.54 -17.83 4.89
C ASN A 79 27.39 -16.83 3.73
N ASN A 80 27.05 -15.58 4.04
CA ASN A 80 26.79 -14.53 3.05
C ASN A 80 25.67 -14.89 2.05
N GLN A 81 24.74 -15.79 2.39
CA GLN A 81 23.63 -16.21 1.53
C GLN A 81 22.49 -15.19 1.56
N PHE A 82 22.77 -13.97 1.12
CA PHE A 82 21.79 -12.89 1.05
C PHE A 82 20.57 -13.30 0.23
N GLY A 83 19.41 -13.14 0.84
CA GLY A 83 18.12 -13.35 0.21
C GLY A 83 17.52 -12.02 -0.21
N HIS A 84 17.21 -11.90 -1.49
CA HIS A 84 16.45 -10.80 -2.06
C HIS A 84 15.12 -11.33 -2.59
N ILE A 85 14.09 -10.50 -2.52
CA ILE A 85 12.81 -10.77 -3.16
C ILE A 85 12.36 -9.55 -3.94
N PHE A 86 11.90 -9.77 -5.16
CA PHE A 86 11.51 -8.73 -6.11
C PHE A 86 10.04 -8.87 -6.45
N TYR A 87 9.29 -7.77 -6.45
CA TYR A 87 7.96 -7.76 -7.05
C TYR A 87 8.10 -7.77 -8.58
N LYS A 88 7.35 -8.63 -9.28
CA LYS A 88 7.50 -8.85 -10.73
C LYS A 88 7.30 -7.59 -11.56
N LYS A 89 6.46 -6.65 -11.09
CA LYS A 89 6.23 -5.38 -11.78
C LYS A 89 7.25 -4.32 -11.31
N PRO A 90 8.05 -3.74 -12.22
CA PRO A 90 8.94 -2.64 -11.87
C PRO A 90 8.16 -1.35 -11.61
N PHE A 91 8.68 -0.54 -10.68
CA PHE A 91 8.19 0.80 -10.40
C PHE A 91 9.33 1.80 -10.53
N LYS A 92 9.03 3.01 -11.02
CA LYS A 92 10.01 4.10 -11.17
C LYS A 92 9.96 5.09 -10.00
N SER A 93 8.77 5.62 -9.72
CA SER A 93 8.53 6.59 -8.65
C SER A 93 7.41 6.05 -7.76
N TYR A 94 7.72 5.76 -6.51
CA TYR A 94 6.78 5.13 -5.58
C TYR A 94 7.08 5.53 -4.14
N LEU A 95 6.04 5.45 -3.30
CA LEU A 95 6.17 5.38 -1.85
C LEU A 95 5.86 3.93 -1.44
N LEU A 96 6.75 3.32 -0.69
CA LEU A 96 6.57 1.98 -0.15
C LEU A 96 6.19 2.09 1.32
N ARG A 97 5.14 1.37 1.72
CA ARG A 97 4.73 1.23 3.12
C ARG A 97 4.70 -0.25 3.47
N LEU A 98 5.25 -0.60 4.61
CA LEU A 98 5.27 -1.96 5.13
C LEU A 98 5.26 -1.95 6.66
N ASP A 99 4.53 -2.90 7.24
CA ASP A 99 4.62 -3.22 8.66
C ASP A 99 5.56 -4.42 8.81
N TYR A 100 6.53 -4.32 9.71
CA TYR A 100 7.52 -5.37 9.93
C TYR A 100 7.80 -5.59 11.40
N ARG A 101 8.31 -6.79 11.70
CA ARG A 101 8.89 -7.12 13.00
C ARG A 101 9.99 -8.16 12.82
N PHE A 102 11.01 -8.08 13.67
CA PHE A 102 12.01 -9.13 13.82
C PHE A 102 11.66 -9.98 15.03
N VAL A 103 11.77 -11.29 14.90
CA VAL A 103 11.49 -12.26 15.96
C VAL A 103 12.52 -13.38 15.90
N GLY A 104 12.72 -14.07 17.02
CA GLY A 104 13.70 -15.15 17.13
C GLY A 104 15.14 -14.66 17.26
N ALA A 105 16.09 -15.55 17.05
CA ALA A 105 17.52 -15.28 17.12
C ALA A 105 18.09 -14.98 15.73
N GLN A 106 19.15 -14.17 15.70
CA GLN A 106 19.93 -13.93 14.47
C GLN A 106 20.63 -15.21 14.04
N ALA A 107 20.68 -15.46 12.72
CA ALA A 107 21.41 -16.61 12.17
C ALA A 107 22.90 -16.53 12.53
N ILE A 108 23.52 -17.69 12.77
CA ILE A 108 24.95 -17.79 13.07
C ILE A 108 25.76 -17.18 11.92
N GLY A 109 26.65 -16.24 12.23
CA GLY A 109 27.44 -15.52 11.23
C GLY A 109 26.64 -14.53 10.37
N GLY A 110 25.41 -14.20 10.77
CA GLY A 110 24.64 -13.10 10.18
C GLY A 110 25.34 -11.76 10.41
N GLN A 111 25.21 -10.85 9.45
CA GLN A 111 25.79 -9.51 9.55
C GLN A 111 24.99 -8.63 10.53
N SER A 112 25.69 -7.80 11.31
CA SER A 112 25.13 -6.85 12.28
C SER A 112 25.40 -5.41 11.87
#